data_AF-A0A820PPJ8-F1
#
_entry.id   AF-A0A820PPJ8-F1
#
_cell.length_a   1.000
_cell.length_b   1.000
_cell.length_c   1.000
_cell.angle_alpha   90.00
_cell.angle_beta   90.00
_cell.angle_gamma   90.00
#
_symmetry.space_group_name_H-M   'P 1'
#
loop_
_entity.id
_entity.type
_entity.pdbx_description
1 polymer ?
#
loop_
_entity_poly.entity_id
_entity_poly.type
_entity_poly.pdbx_seq_one_letter_code
_entity_poly.pdbx_strand_id
1 'polypeptide(L)'
;VHFLGCKVGRGTYGHVYKAKKKDGNDTRDYAVKQIEGVGLSTSACREISLLRELKHVNVITLQGVFLSHADRRVYLLFDFAEHDLW
;
A
#
# COMPACT_ATOMS: atom_id res chain seq x y z
N VAL A 1 -6.10 -4.95 -8.78
CA VAL A 1 -4.64 -4.73 -8.92
C VAL A 1 -3.98 -6.09 -9.12
N HIS A 2 -3.08 -6.25 -10.09
CA HIS A 2 -2.32 -7.50 -10.24
C HIS A 2 -0.97 -7.33 -9.54
N PHE A 3 -0.68 -8.20 -8.57
CA PHE A 3 0.63 -8.23 -7.92
C PHE A 3 1.63 -8.85 -8.90
N LEU A 4 2.71 -8.16 -9.23
CA LEU A 4 3.72 -8.69 -10.14
C LEU A 4 4.64 -9.73 -9.48
N GLY A 5 4.30 -10.29 -8.33
CA GLY A 5 5.20 -11.15 -7.54
C GLY A 5 6.45 -10.43 -6.99
N CYS A 6 6.63 -9.15 -7.29
CA CYS A 6 7.78 -8.34 -6.92
C CYS A 6 7.61 -7.74 -5.53
N LYS A 7 7.87 -8.52 -4.48
CA LYS A 7 8.07 -7.98 -3.13
C LYS A 7 9.33 -7.12 -3.13
N VAL A 8 9.19 -5.85 -2.79
CA VAL A 8 10.28 -4.86 -2.76
C VAL A 8 10.70 -4.47 -1.35
N GLY A 9 9.84 -4.72 -0.35
CA GLY A 9 10.12 -4.36 1.04
C GLY A 9 9.56 -5.37 2.03
N ARG A 10 10.28 -5.56 3.14
CA ARG A 10 9.85 -6.32 4.32
C ARG A 10 10.28 -5.58 5.57
N GLY A 11 9.38 -5.40 6.51
CA GLY A 11 9.69 -4.86 7.82
C GLY A 11 8.64 -5.20 8.87
N THR A 12 8.79 -4.62 10.06
CA THR A 12 7.82 -4.72 11.16
C THR A 12 6.43 -4.19 10.78
N TYR A 13 6.37 -3.24 9.84
CA TYR A 13 5.13 -2.66 9.33
C TYR A 13 4.43 -3.50 8.26
N GLY A 14 5.05 -4.61 7.84
CA GLY A 14 4.50 -5.55 6.87
C GLY A 14 5.33 -5.67 5.60
N HIS A 15 4.61 -5.84 4.49
CA HIS A 15 5.17 -6.25 3.20
C HIS A 15 4.79 -5.24 2.11
N VAL A 16 5.76 -4.82 1.29
CA VAL A 16 5.50 -3.90 0.17
C VAL A 16 5.78 -4.60 -1.15
N TYR A 17 4.87 -4.41 -2.10
CA TYR A 17 4.91 -5.01 -3.43
C TYR A 17 4.84 -3.91 -4.48
N LYS A 18 5.65 -4.06 -5.54
CA LYS A 18 5.46 -3.30 -6.79
C LYS A 18 4.34 -3.96 -7.59
N ALA A 19 3.38 -3.17 -8.06
CA ALA A 19 2.18 -3.67 -8.72
C ALA A 19 1.77 -2.80 -9.91
N LYS A 20 1.00 -3.39 -10.84
CA LYS A 20 0.38 -2.67 -11.96
C LYS A 20 -1.14 -2.87 -11.95
N LYS A 21 -1.87 -1.91 -12.52
CA LYS A 21 -3.30 -2.09 -12.77
C LYS A 21 -3.52 -3.17 -13.83
N LYS A 22 -4.61 -3.92 -13.67
CA LYS A 22 -4.93 -5.06 -14.55
C LYS A 22 -5.44 -4.59 -15.92
N ASP A 23 -6.10 -3.43 -15.96
CA ASP A 23 -6.90 -3.00 -17.10
C ASP A 23 -6.08 -2.38 -18.25
N GLY A 24 -4.75 -2.53 -18.23
CA GLY A 24 -3.83 -2.22 -19.35
C GLY A 24 -3.65 -0.73 -19.70
N ASN A 25 -4.65 0.11 -19.43
CA ASN A 25 -4.63 1.53 -19.80
C ASN A 25 -3.74 2.40 -18.90
N ASP A 26 -3.39 1.92 -17.71
CA ASP A 26 -2.56 2.64 -16.76
C ASP A 26 -1.21 1.95 -16.62
N THR A 27 -0.17 2.55 -17.21
CA THR A 27 1.20 2.02 -17.23
C THR A 27 1.99 2.35 -15.96
N ARG A 28 1.40 3.11 -15.02
CA ARG A 28 2.06 3.50 -13.78
C ARG A 28 2.32 2.30 -12.88
N ASP A 29 3.45 2.37 -12.21
CA ASP A 29 3.78 1.46 -11.12
C ASP A 29 3.15 1.96 -9.82
N TYR A 30 2.66 1.01 -9.03
CA TYR A 30 2.06 1.24 -7.73
C TYR A 30 2.81 0.49 -6.64
N ALA A 31 2.82 1.05 -5.43
CA ALA A 31 3.20 0.34 -4.23
C ALA A 31 1.94 -0.16 -3.52
N VAL A 32 1.92 -1.47 -3.21
CA VAL A 32 0.89 -2.05 -2.36
C VAL A 32 1.53 -2.49 -1.05
N LYS A 33 1.16 -1.85 0.06
CA LYS A 33 1.58 -2.24 1.40
C LYS A 33 0.53 -3.15 2.01
N GLN A 34 0.89 -4.41 2.23
CA GLN A 34 0.14 -5.30 3.09
C GLN A 34 0.58 -5.03 4.54
N ILE A 35 -0.37 -4.60 5.39
CA ILE A 35 -0.11 -4.37 6.81
C ILE A 35 0.13 -5.70 7.52
N GLU A 36 1.12 -5.73 8.42
CA GLU A 36 1.42 -6.89 9.25
C GLU A 36 0.27 -7.23 10.20
N GLY A 37 -0.03 -8.53 10.35
CA GLY A 37 -1.12 -9.02 11.20
C GLY A 37 -2.46 -9.22 10.48
N VAL A 38 -3.52 -9.36 11.27
CA VAL A 38 -4.90 -9.60 10.80
C VAL A 38 -5.85 -8.59 11.43
N GLY A 39 -6.81 -8.12 10.64
CA GLY A 39 -7.79 -7.12 11.03
C GLY A 39 -7.23 -5.70 11.06
N LEU A 40 -8.00 -4.80 11.68
CA LEU A 40 -7.66 -3.39 11.85
C LEU A 40 -6.96 -3.18 13.18
N SER A 41 -5.64 -3.35 13.20
CA SER A 41 -4.82 -3.00 14.36
C SER A 41 -4.86 -1.50 14.63
N THR A 42 -4.48 -1.08 15.84
CA THR A 42 -4.40 0.35 16.17
C THR A 42 -3.42 1.11 15.27
N SER A 43 -2.33 0.46 14.85
CA SER A 43 -1.39 1.01 13.86
C SER A 43 -2.05 1.17 12.49
N ALA A 44 -2.79 0.16 12.02
CA ALA A 44 -3.52 0.22 10.75
C ALA A 44 -4.57 1.34 10.74
N CYS A 45 -5.37 1.44 11.81
CA CYS A 45 -6.37 2.49 11.95
C CYS A 45 -5.75 3.88 11.91
N ARG A 46 -4.67 4.11 12.67
CA ARG A 46 -3.98 5.41 12.68
C ARG A 46 -3.40 5.75 11.31
N GLU A 47 -2.75 4.80 10.66
CA GLU A 47 -2.15 4.99 9.34
C GLU A 47 -3.22 5.36 8.30
N ILE A 48 -4.34 4.62 8.26
CA ILE A 48 -5.47 4.92 7.36
C ILE A 48 -6.08 6.28 7.69
N SER A 49 -6.39 6.56 8.95
CA SER A 49 -7.04 7.82 9.34
C SER A 49 -6.19 9.04 8.99
N LEU A 50 -4.88 8.99 9.25
CA LEU A 50 -3.99 10.12 8.94
C LEU A 50 -3.81 10.29 7.42
N LEU A 51 -3.53 9.21 6.70
CA LEU A 51 -3.26 9.29 5.25
C LEU A 51 -4.51 9.61 4.41
N ARG A 52 -5.71 9.42 4.96
CA ARG A 52 -6.97 9.87 4.31
C ARG A 52 -7.14 11.38 4.32
N GLU A 53 -6.64 12.06 5.35
CA GLU A 53 -6.79 13.51 5.52
C GLU A 53 -5.57 14.29 5.01
N LEU A 54 -4.38 13.67 5.03
CA LEU A 54 -3.15 14.31 4.56
C LEU A 54 -3.11 14.43 3.04
N LYS A 55 -2.97 15.66 2.55
CA LYS A 55 -2.79 15.97 1.13
C LYS A 55 -1.71 17.02 0.94
N HIS A 56 -0.48 16.57 0.66
CA HIS A 56 0.67 17.44 0.45
C HIS A 56 1.66 16.78 -0.52
N VAL A 57 2.30 17.57 -1.38
CA VAL A 57 3.21 17.07 -2.44
C VAL A 57 4.40 16.27 -1.89
N ASN A 58 4.86 16.58 -0.68
CA ASN A 58 5.98 15.90 -0.03
C ASN A 58 5.56 14.77 0.94
N VAL A 59 4.28 14.39 0.94
CA VAL A 59 3.74 13.30 1.78
C VAL A 59 3.08 12.27 0.89
N ILE A 60 3.40 10.99 1.10
CA ILE A 60 2.82 9.90 0.31
C ILE A 60 1.29 9.91 0.44
N THR A 61 0.60 9.81 -0.69
CA THR A 61 -0.87 9.91 -0.75
C THR A 61 -1.48 8.52 -0.84
N LEU A 62 -2.41 8.21 0.05
CA LEU A 62 -3.17 6.96 0.02
C LEU A 62 -4.18 6.98 -1.13
N GLN A 63 -3.91 6.16 -2.15
CA GLN A 63 -4.75 6.04 -3.34
C GLN A 63 -5.96 5.12 -3.11
N GLY A 64 -5.87 4.19 -2.15
CA GLY A 64 -6.97 3.27 -1.85
C GLY A 64 -6.65 2.30 -0.72
N VAL A 65 -7.71 1.71 -0.16
CA VAL A 65 -7.64 0.68 0.89
C VAL A 65 -8.39 -0.55 0.40
N PHE A 66 -7.77 -1.72 0.51
CA PHE A 66 -8.42 -2.99 0.22
C PHE A 66 -8.47 -3.84 1.49
N LEU A 67 -9.67 -4.32 1.81
CA LEU A 67 -9.91 -5.23 2.91
C LEU A 67 -10.22 -6.61 2.33
N SER A 68 -9.35 -7.57 2.60
CA SER A 68 -9.60 -8.95 2.20
C SER A 68 -10.36 -9.66 3.32
N HIS A 69 -11.64 -9.98 3.07
CA HIS A 69 -12.49 -10.62 4.06
C HIS A 69 -12.09 -12.08 4.35
N ALA A 70 -11.50 -12.77 3.38
CA ALA A 70 -11.13 -14.18 3.49
C ALA A 70 -9.98 -14.41 4.48
N ASP A 71 -8.95 -13.56 4.44
CA ASP A 71 -7.75 -13.68 5.28
C ASP A 71 -7.61 -12.53 6.30
N ARG A 72 -8.60 -11.63 6.35
CA ARG A 72 -8.64 -10.43 7.20
C ARG A 72 -7.43 -9.51 7.02
N ARG A 73 -6.80 -9.50 5.84
CA ARG A 73 -5.64 -8.63 5.57
C ARG A 73 -6.07 -7.26 5.05
N VAL A 74 -5.26 -6.27 5.39
CA VAL A 74 -5.43 -4.88 4.98
C VAL A 74 -4.30 -4.50 4.03
N TYR A 75 -4.68 -3.93 2.89
CA TYR A 75 -3.74 -3.47 1.87
C TYR A 75 -3.95 -1.98 1.61
N LEU A 76 -2.86 -1.21 1.59
CA LEU A 76 -2.85 0.20 1.26
C LEU A 76 -2.18 0.38 -0.11
N LEU A 77 -2.79 1.21 -0.96
CA LEU A 77 -2.31 1.52 -2.31
C LEU A 77 -1.69 2.92 -2.35
N PHE A 78 -0.52 3.01 -2.96
CA PHE A 78 0.21 4.26 -3.17
C PHE A 78 0.81 4.30 -4.58
N ASP A 79 1.16 5.49 -5.04
CA ASP A 79 2.06 5.63 -6.19
C ASP A 79 3.46 5.08 -5.82
N PHE A 80 4.11 4.41 -6.78
CA PHE A 80 5.42 3.81 -6.53
C PHE A 80 6.53 4.87 -6.52
N ALA A 81 7.33 4.91 -5.45
CA ALA A 81 8.57 5.66 -5.41
C ALA A 81 9.74 4.71 -5.72
N GLU A 82 10.49 4.99 -6.78
CA GLU A 82 11.60 4.11 -7.24
C GLU A 82 12.83 4.21 -6.34
N HIS A 83 13.00 5.34 -5.65
CA HIS A 83 14.17 5.61 -4.83
C HIS A 83 13.73 6.08 -3.44
N ASP A 84 14.53 5.71 -2.45
CA ASP A 84 14.53 6.28 -1.12
C ASP A 84 15.94 6.79 -0.79
N LEU A 85 16.16 7.28 0.44
CA LEU A 85 17.43 7.90 0.84
C LEU A 85 18.42 6.93 1.48
N TRP A 86 18.09 5.64 1.60
CA TRP A 86 18.93 4.65 2.25
C TRP A 86 20.05 4.14 1.34
#